data_AF-A0A3M2J0B6-F1
#
_entry.id   AF-A0A3M2J0B6-F1
#
_cell.length_a   1.000
_cell.length_b   1.000
_cell.length_c   1.000
_cell.angle_alpha   90.00
_cell.angle_beta   90.00
_cell.angle_gamma   90.00
#
_symmetry.space_group_name_H-M   'P 1'
#
loop_
_entity.id
_entity.type
_entity.pdbx_description
1 polymer ?
#
loop_
_entity_poly.entity_id
_entity_poly.type
_entity_poly.pdbx_seq_one_letter_code
_entity_poly.pdbx_strand_id
1 'polypeptide(L)'
;MFNLFTLRKVIIGAAILGALLLVVTCGEGGREAPPATGGDLNAIAEARGLTPADLVAAAKTYLPTGKYDEYLLFASGGHSGQVLVIGVPSMRLLKVIGVFTPEPWQGWGYSKDTWEVIKAGSPDGKTLTWGDVHHPALSETGGDYDGEFLFVNDKANARVAVIDLRDFETKQIVKNPVSLSDHGGTFVTPNTDWV
;
A
#
# COMPACT_ATOMS: atom_id res chain seq x y z
N MET A 1 18.70 75.56 5.15
CA MET A 1 17.47 75.34 4.34
C MET A 1 17.46 73.87 3.91
N PHE A 2 16.84 72.99 4.70
CA PHE A 2 16.81 71.56 4.39
C PHE A 2 15.79 71.31 3.26
N ASN A 3 16.26 70.74 2.15
CA ASN A 3 15.45 70.55 0.95
C ASN A 3 14.45 69.41 1.18
N LEU A 4 13.17 69.78 1.31
CA LEU A 4 12.04 68.88 1.60
C LEU A 4 11.89 67.76 0.55
N PHE A 5 12.40 67.98 -0.67
CA PHE A 5 12.42 66.97 -1.74
C PHE A 5 13.39 65.81 -1.49
N THR A 6 14.52 66.05 -0.81
CA THR A 6 15.51 65.01 -0.55
C THR A 6 15.06 64.08 0.57
N LEU A 7 14.39 64.63 1.59
CA LEU A 7 13.84 63.86 2.71
C LEU A 7 12.71 62.93 2.26
N ARG A 8 11.85 63.38 1.32
CA ARG A 8 10.75 62.58 0.78
C ARG A 8 11.23 61.39 -0.06
N LYS A 9 12.34 61.54 -0.80
CA LYS A 9 12.95 60.45 -1.58
C LYS A 9 13.61 59.39 -0.69
N VAL A 10 14.22 59.79 0.42
CA VAL A 10 14.83 58.86 1.39
C VAL A 10 13.77 58.05 2.14
N ILE A 11 12.65 58.70 2.52
CA ILE A 11 11.54 58.00 3.20
C ILE A 11 10.83 57.02 2.26
N ILE A 12 10.62 57.39 0.99
CA ILE A 12 10.02 56.49 -0.01
C ILE A 12 10.97 55.33 -0.34
N GLY A 13 12.29 55.57 -0.44
CA GLY A 13 13.29 54.51 -0.65
C GLY A 13 13.38 53.52 0.51
N ALA A 14 13.31 54.00 1.76
CA ALA A 14 13.30 53.15 2.95
C ALA A 14 12.01 52.34 3.09
N ALA A 15 10.86 52.88 2.69
CA ALA A 15 9.58 52.16 2.70
C ALA A 15 9.53 51.04 1.65
N ILE A 16 10.13 51.23 0.47
CA ILE A 16 10.20 50.20 -0.58
C ILE A 16 11.17 49.07 -0.18
N LEU A 17 12.30 49.40 0.46
CA LEU A 17 13.26 48.40 0.95
C LEU A 17 12.71 47.60 2.14
N GLY A 18 11.94 48.25 3.03
CA GLY A 18 11.24 47.59 4.14
C GLY A 18 10.09 46.69 3.68
N ALA A 19 9.35 47.07 2.63
CA ALA A 19 8.30 46.25 2.05
C ALA A 19 8.86 45.03 1.28
N LEU A 20 10.02 45.16 0.62
CA LEU A 20 10.70 44.02 -0.02
C LEU A 20 11.24 43.00 0.99
N LEU A 21 11.71 43.44 2.16
CA LEU A 21 12.19 42.53 3.21
C LEU A 21 11.06 41.76 3.91
N LEU A 22 9.84 42.31 3.97
CA LEU A 22 8.68 41.68 4.63
C LEU A 22 7.95 40.64 3.75
N VAL A 23 8.13 40.68 2.43
CA VAL A 23 7.57 39.66 1.51
C VAL A 23 8.43 38.39 1.48
N VAL A 24 9.68 38.44 1.92
CA VAL A 24 10.58 37.27 1.97
C VAL A 24 10.36 36.41 3.23
N THR A 25 9.64 36.89 4.24
CA THR A 25 9.48 36.18 5.53
C THR A 25 8.12 35.48 5.73
N CYS A 26 7.21 35.58 4.77
CA CYS A 26 5.90 34.92 4.84
C CYS A 26 5.56 34.19 3.53
N GLY A 27 6.52 33.42 3.01
CA GLY A 27 6.22 32.32 2.11
C GLY A 27 5.87 31.09 2.94
N GLU A 28 4.78 30.42 2.59
CA GLU A 28 4.29 29.19 3.20
C GLU A 28 5.45 28.23 3.52
N GLY A 29 5.53 27.80 4.78
CA GLY A 29 6.53 26.85 5.27
C GLY A 29 6.40 25.51 4.57
N GLY A 30 6.97 25.41 3.38
CA GLY A 30 7.49 24.17 2.84
C GLY A 30 8.47 23.63 3.86
N ARG A 31 8.16 22.49 4.45
CA ARG A 31 9.10 21.73 5.29
C ARG A 31 10.35 21.49 4.44
N GLU A 32 11.40 22.28 4.67
CA GLU A 32 12.74 21.95 4.19
C GLU A 32 13.09 20.59 4.77
N ALA A 33 13.22 19.60 3.87
CA ALA A 33 13.86 18.35 4.24
C ALA A 33 15.25 18.69 4.80
N PRO A 34 15.73 18.01 5.85
CA PRO A 34 17.07 18.24 6.38
C PRO A 34 18.09 18.13 5.24
N PRO A 35 19.18 18.92 5.27
CA PRO A 35 20.16 18.94 4.20
C PRO A 35 20.67 17.52 3.98
N ALA A 36 20.50 17.04 2.74
CA ALA A 36 20.99 15.74 2.34
C ALA A 36 22.50 15.69 2.62
N THR A 37 22.92 14.84 3.55
CA THR A 37 24.29 14.33 3.59
C THR A 37 24.45 13.38 2.40
N GLY A 38 24.41 13.92 1.18
CA GLY A 38 24.41 13.15 -0.07
C GLY A 38 25.83 13.01 -0.61
N GLY A 39 26.30 11.77 -0.78
CA GLY A 39 27.47 11.51 -1.61
C GLY A 39 27.21 11.87 -3.08
N ASP A 40 28.28 12.10 -3.84
CA ASP A 40 28.21 12.36 -5.28
C ASP A 40 27.54 11.17 -6.00
N LEU A 41 26.37 11.41 -6.61
CA LEU A 41 25.61 10.40 -7.32
C LEU A 41 26.43 9.73 -8.44
N ASN A 42 27.31 10.49 -9.11
CA ASN A 42 28.17 9.96 -10.17
C ASN A 42 29.21 9.00 -9.61
N ALA A 43 29.83 9.33 -8.47
CA ALA A 43 30.78 8.44 -7.79
C ALA A 43 30.09 7.16 -7.30
N ILE A 44 28.85 7.26 -6.81
CA ILE A 44 28.04 6.08 -6.41
C ILE A 44 27.73 5.22 -7.63
N ALA A 45 27.35 5.83 -8.76
CA ALA A 45 27.05 5.12 -9.99
C ALA A 45 28.28 4.40 -10.54
N GLU A 46 29.44 5.06 -10.60
CA GLU A 46 30.70 4.46 -11.04
C GLU A 46 31.12 3.29 -10.14
N ALA A 47 31.11 3.49 -8.81
CA ALA A 47 31.47 2.44 -7.85
C ALA A 47 30.56 1.21 -7.92
N ARG A 48 29.30 1.40 -8.33
CA ARG A 48 28.32 0.31 -8.50
C ARG A 48 28.19 -0.18 -9.94
N GLY A 49 28.95 0.38 -10.89
CA GLY A 49 28.85 0.05 -12.31
C GLY A 49 27.47 0.33 -12.93
N LEU A 50 26.74 1.34 -12.42
CA LEU A 50 25.39 1.67 -12.87
C LEU A 50 25.44 2.62 -14.06
N THR A 51 24.64 2.32 -15.08
CA THR A 51 24.41 3.23 -16.20
C THR A 51 23.40 4.32 -15.82
N PRO A 52 23.33 5.43 -16.57
CA PRO A 52 22.27 6.42 -16.39
C PRO A 52 20.85 5.81 -16.48
N ALA A 53 20.66 4.78 -17.30
CA ALA A 53 19.39 4.09 -17.43
C ALA A 53 19.01 3.34 -16.13
N ASP A 54 19.99 2.72 -15.47
CA ASP A 54 19.78 2.04 -14.19
C ASP A 54 19.41 3.03 -13.08
N LEU A 55 20.03 4.21 -13.06
CA LEU A 55 19.69 5.27 -12.10
C LEU A 55 18.25 5.76 -12.30
N VAL A 56 17.81 5.92 -13.55
CA VAL A 56 16.42 6.28 -13.86
C VAL A 56 15.46 5.17 -13.43
N ALA A 57 15.80 3.89 -13.68
CA ALA A 57 14.98 2.76 -13.23
C ALA A 57 14.87 2.71 -11.70
N ALA A 58 15.97 2.92 -10.98
CA ALA A 58 15.97 2.99 -9.52
C ALA A 58 15.12 4.16 -8.99
N ALA A 59 15.20 5.33 -9.62
CA ALA A 59 14.38 6.48 -9.25
C ALA A 59 12.87 6.26 -9.46
N LYS A 60 12.48 5.39 -10.41
CA LYS A 60 11.07 5.05 -10.66
C LYS A 60 10.44 4.16 -9.58
N THR A 61 11.26 3.38 -8.86
CA THR A 61 10.77 2.50 -7.79
C THR A 61 11.11 3.05 -6.40
N TYR A 62 12.01 4.02 -6.29
CA TYR A 62 12.33 4.62 -5.01
C TYR A 62 11.22 5.58 -4.54
N LEU A 63 10.79 5.39 -3.29
CA LEU A 63 9.86 6.29 -2.63
C LEU A 63 10.43 6.74 -1.27
N PRO A 64 10.62 8.05 -1.04
CA PRO A 64 11.23 8.54 0.20
C PRO A 64 10.26 8.41 1.39
N THR A 65 10.83 8.48 2.59
CA THR A 65 10.06 8.47 3.84
C THR A 65 8.97 9.55 3.84
N GLY A 66 7.76 9.18 4.31
CA GLY A 66 6.62 10.09 4.39
C GLY A 66 5.84 10.26 3.07
N LYS A 67 6.19 9.53 2.01
CA LYS A 67 5.39 9.44 0.79
C LYS A 67 4.62 8.13 0.73
N TYR A 68 3.43 8.19 0.16
CA TYR A 68 2.56 7.03 -0.09
C TYR A 68 2.79 6.47 -1.48
N ASP A 69 2.74 5.14 -1.58
CA ASP A 69 2.63 4.45 -2.85
C ASP A 69 1.31 4.83 -3.53
N GLU A 70 1.30 4.84 -4.86
CA GLU A 70 0.15 5.27 -5.65
C GLU A 70 -0.91 4.18 -5.73
N TYR A 71 -0.49 2.90 -5.76
CA TYR A 71 -1.37 1.75 -5.83
C TYR A 71 -1.05 0.72 -4.74
N LEU A 72 -2.07 -0.05 -4.39
CA LEU A 72 -1.92 -1.27 -3.60
C LEU A 72 -2.05 -2.48 -4.53
N LEU A 73 -1.11 -3.41 -4.39
CA LEU A 73 -1.17 -4.73 -4.99
C LEU A 73 -1.55 -5.74 -3.91
N PHE A 74 -2.66 -6.44 -4.13
CA PHE A 74 -3.04 -7.61 -3.34
C PHE A 74 -2.48 -8.85 -4.02
N ALA A 75 -1.32 -9.29 -3.57
CA ALA A 75 -0.63 -10.44 -4.14
C ALA A 75 -1.01 -11.74 -3.40
N SER A 76 -1.15 -12.82 -4.17
CA SER A 76 -1.21 -14.16 -3.62
C SER A 76 0.05 -14.47 -2.80
N GLY A 77 -0.14 -15.06 -1.62
CA GLY A 77 0.94 -15.65 -0.83
C GLY A 77 1.23 -17.10 -1.18
N GLY A 78 0.52 -17.69 -2.15
CA GLY A 78 0.64 -19.10 -2.54
C GLY A 78 0.51 -20.04 -1.34
N HIS A 79 1.47 -20.97 -1.26
CA HIS A 79 1.62 -21.98 -0.22
C HIS A 79 1.75 -21.44 1.22
N SER A 80 1.94 -20.13 1.43
CA SER A 80 1.85 -19.54 2.77
C SER A 80 0.41 -19.53 3.32
N GLY A 81 -0.58 -19.56 2.41
CA GLY A 81 -2.00 -19.44 2.77
C GLY A 81 -2.42 -18.03 3.19
N GLN A 82 -1.61 -17.01 2.88
CA GLN A 82 -1.85 -15.59 3.21
C GLN A 82 -2.06 -14.73 1.95
N VAL A 83 -2.48 -13.48 2.16
CA VAL A 83 -2.43 -12.42 1.14
C VAL A 83 -1.38 -11.39 1.52
N LEU A 84 -0.61 -10.91 0.54
CA LEU A 84 0.40 -9.88 0.72
C LEU A 84 -0.10 -8.56 0.14
N VAL A 85 -0.11 -7.49 0.95
CA VAL A 85 -0.43 -6.13 0.51
C VAL A 85 0.88 -5.40 0.25
N ILE A 86 1.10 -5.02 -1.01
CA ILE A 86 2.35 -4.44 -1.50
C ILE A 86 2.06 -3.04 -2.05
N GLY A 87 2.88 -2.06 -1.68
CA GLY A 87 2.81 -0.72 -2.28
C GLY A 87 3.51 -0.67 -3.63
N VAL A 88 2.91 0.00 -4.63
CA VAL A 88 3.48 0.21 -5.96
C VAL A 88 3.64 1.72 -6.20
N PRO A 89 4.83 2.21 -6.63
CA PRO A 89 5.93 1.46 -7.25
C PRO A 89 7.04 1.01 -6.30
N SER A 90 6.94 1.26 -4.98
CA SER A 90 8.05 0.94 -4.06
C SER A 90 8.32 -0.54 -3.86
N MET A 91 7.34 -1.39 -4.18
CA MET A 91 7.34 -2.83 -3.99
C MET A 91 7.58 -3.25 -2.52
N ARG A 92 7.30 -2.37 -1.57
CA ARG A 92 7.40 -2.66 -0.14
C ARG A 92 6.20 -3.47 0.32
N LEU A 93 6.44 -4.52 1.10
CA LEU A 93 5.38 -5.24 1.81
C LEU A 93 4.84 -4.34 2.93
N LEU A 94 3.55 -4.00 2.84
CA LEU A 94 2.86 -3.11 3.78
C LEU A 94 2.08 -3.90 4.83
N LYS A 95 1.47 -5.02 4.44
CA LYS A 95 0.72 -5.90 5.35
C LYS A 95 0.71 -7.33 4.84
N VAL A 96 0.68 -8.28 5.76
CA VAL A 96 0.28 -9.67 5.52
C VAL A 96 -1.11 -9.84 6.09
N ILE A 97 -2.04 -10.43 5.35
CA ILE A 97 -3.41 -10.70 5.81
C ILE A 97 -3.53 -12.20 6.12
N GLY A 98 -3.88 -12.49 7.37
CA GLY A 98 -4.32 -13.79 7.87
C GLY A 98 -5.47 -14.39 7.05
N VAL A 99 -5.27 -15.53 6.38
CA VAL A 99 -6.37 -16.23 5.65
C VAL A 99 -6.51 -17.71 6.05
N PHE A 100 -5.82 -18.62 5.37
CA PHE A 100 -6.05 -20.07 5.48
C PHE A 100 -5.12 -20.76 6.48
N THR A 101 -3.94 -20.18 6.70
CA THR A 101 -2.94 -20.67 7.66
C THR A 101 -2.94 -19.71 8.86
N PRO A 102 -2.85 -20.20 10.12
CA PRO A 102 -2.66 -19.34 11.28
C PRO A 102 -1.45 -18.42 11.12
N GLU A 103 -1.61 -17.15 11.49
CA GLU A 103 -0.58 -16.12 11.40
C GLU A 103 -0.28 -15.63 12.83
N PRO A 104 0.82 -16.10 13.45
CA PRO A 104 1.06 -15.92 14.88
C PRO A 104 1.45 -14.51 15.28
N TRP A 105 2.04 -13.72 14.38
CA TRP A 105 2.43 -12.34 14.70
C TRP A 105 1.22 -11.45 14.96
N GLN A 106 0.14 -11.64 14.20
CA GLN A 106 -1.13 -10.93 14.33
C GLN A 106 -2.13 -11.64 15.25
N GLY A 107 -1.88 -12.91 15.59
CA GLY A 107 -2.80 -13.74 16.39
C GLY A 107 -3.95 -14.34 15.58
N TRP A 108 -3.91 -14.26 14.25
CA TRP A 108 -4.90 -14.90 13.37
C TRP A 108 -4.86 -16.43 13.53
N GLY A 109 -5.99 -17.02 13.88
CA GLY A 109 -6.09 -18.46 14.17
C GLY A 109 -5.68 -18.83 15.59
N TYR A 110 -5.56 -17.87 16.51
CA TYR A 110 -5.24 -18.13 17.92
C TYR A 110 -6.30 -17.57 18.89
N SER A 111 -7.15 -16.63 18.45
CA SER A 111 -8.33 -16.20 19.18
C SER A 111 -9.53 -17.09 18.87
N LYS A 112 -10.54 -17.11 19.76
CA LYS A 112 -11.79 -17.85 19.52
C LYS A 112 -12.41 -17.47 18.18
N ASP A 113 -12.55 -16.16 17.93
CA ASP A 113 -13.28 -15.64 16.78
C ASP A 113 -12.57 -15.97 15.45
N THR A 114 -11.25 -15.77 15.38
CA THR A 114 -10.47 -16.09 14.17
C THR A 114 -10.35 -17.60 13.94
N TRP A 115 -10.28 -18.39 15.03
CA TRP A 115 -10.27 -19.85 14.95
C TRP A 115 -11.60 -20.41 14.47
N GLU A 116 -12.72 -19.78 14.82
CA GLU A 116 -14.05 -20.13 14.30
C GLU A 116 -14.14 -19.88 12.79
N VAL A 117 -13.58 -18.77 12.28
CA VAL A 117 -13.51 -18.51 10.82
C VAL A 117 -12.69 -19.58 10.10
N ILE A 118 -11.51 -19.96 10.60
CA ILE A 118 -10.69 -21.04 10.03
C ILE A 118 -11.44 -22.37 10.01
N LYS A 119 -12.14 -22.69 11.11
CA LYS A 119 -12.93 -23.92 11.21
C LYS A 119 -14.13 -23.95 10.28
N ALA A 120 -14.80 -22.82 10.04
CA ALA A 120 -15.96 -22.74 9.15
C ALA A 120 -15.63 -23.22 7.72
N GLY A 121 -14.40 -22.99 7.27
CA GLY A 121 -13.89 -23.47 5.99
C GLY A 121 -13.42 -24.93 5.97
N SER A 122 -13.43 -25.63 7.10
CA SER A 122 -12.88 -26.99 7.20
C SER A 122 -13.96 -28.06 6.94
N PRO A 123 -13.59 -29.21 6.35
CA PRO A 123 -14.51 -30.34 6.24
C PRO A 123 -14.81 -30.96 7.61
N ASP A 124 -15.95 -31.61 7.73
CA ASP A 124 -16.42 -32.21 8.99
C ASP A 124 -15.37 -33.11 9.65
N GLY A 125 -15.19 -32.95 10.95
CA GLY A 125 -14.27 -33.74 11.77
C GLY A 125 -12.79 -33.44 11.54
N LYS A 126 -12.44 -32.43 10.73
CA LYS A 126 -11.06 -31.97 10.53
C LYS A 126 -10.97 -30.46 10.69
N THR A 127 -9.81 -29.97 11.11
CA THR A 127 -9.51 -28.54 11.09
C THR A 127 -8.31 -28.33 10.19
N LEU A 128 -8.50 -27.54 9.14
CA LEU A 128 -7.43 -27.19 8.20
C LEU A 128 -6.74 -25.92 8.68
N THR A 129 -5.44 -26.01 8.92
CA THR A 129 -4.60 -24.88 9.38
C THR A 129 -3.53 -24.53 8.34
N TRP A 130 -3.78 -24.83 7.07
CA TRP A 130 -2.88 -24.60 5.95
C TRP A 130 -3.71 -24.35 4.69
N GLY A 131 -3.13 -23.73 3.66
CA GLY A 131 -3.78 -23.55 2.36
C GLY A 131 -2.83 -22.98 1.30
N ASP A 132 -3.35 -22.82 0.08
CA ASP A 132 -2.63 -22.30 -1.07
C ASP A 132 -3.46 -21.18 -1.73
N VAL A 133 -3.21 -19.92 -1.32
CA VAL A 133 -3.89 -18.74 -1.86
C VAL A 133 -3.47 -18.56 -3.31
N HIS A 134 -4.40 -18.55 -4.25
CA HIS A 134 -4.02 -18.58 -5.67
C HIS A 134 -4.39 -17.30 -6.44
N HIS A 135 -5.66 -16.90 -6.50
CA HIS A 135 -6.13 -15.73 -7.26
C HIS A 135 -6.88 -14.73 -6.36
N PRO A 136 -6.32 -13.54 -6.11
CA PRO A 136 -7.05 -12.44 -5.48
C PRO A 136 -7.97 -11.73 -6.48
N ALA A 137 -9.23 -11.51 -6.11
CA ALA A 137 -10.20 -10.74 -6.87
C ALA A 137 -10.87 -9.68 -5.99
N LEU A 138 -10.78 -8.42 -6.39
CA LEU A 138 -11.43 -7.30 -5.70
C LEU A 138 -12.91 -7.27 -6.06
N SER A 139 -13.75 -6.80 -5.12
CA SER A 139 -15.13 -6.47 -5.43
C SER A 139 -15.22 -5.30 -6.41
N GLU A 140 -16.25 -5.37 -7.25
CA GLU A 140 -16.59 -4.40 -8.29
C GLU A 140 -18.03 -3.91 -8.14
N THR A 141 -18.22 -2.64 -8.50
CA THR A 141 -19.53 -2.00 -8.73
C THR A 141 -19.52 -1.37 -10.12
N GLY A 142 -20.37 -1.84 -11.02
CA GLY A 142 -20.38 -1.40 -12.43
C GLY A 142 -19.13 -1.77 -13.23
N GLY A 143 -18.32 -2.72 -12.76
CA GLY A 143 -17.06 -3.13 -13.37
C GLY A 143 -15.83 -2.35 -12.91
N ASP A 144 -15.99 -1.39 -11.99
CA ASP A 144 -14.90 -0.68 -11.35
C ASP A 144 -14.70 -1.21 -9.93
N TYR A 145 -13.44 -1.32 -9.48
CA TYR A 145 -13.14 -1.73 -8.10
C TYR A 145 -13.74 -0.74 -7.09
N ASP A 146 -14.56 -1.24 -6.18
CA ASP A 146 -15.22 -0.43 -5.15
C ASP A 146 -14.45 -0.45 -3.82
N GLY A 147 -13.50 -1.37 -3.66
CA GLY A 147 -12.60 -1.42 -2.50
C GLY A 147 -13.26 -1.92 -1.21
N GLU A 148 -14.41 -2.60 -1.30
CA GLU A 148 -15.10 -3.14 -0.12
C GLU A 148 -14.53 -4.49 0.32
N PHE A 149 -14.35 -5.42 -0.62
CA PHE A 149 -13.94 -6.79 -0.35
C PHE A 149 -12.83 -7.29 -1.26
N LEU A 150 -12.10 -8.28 -0.76
CA LEU A 150 -11.19 -9.10 -1.53
C LEU A 150 -11.55 -10.58 -1.34
N PHE A 151 -11.68 -11.29 -2.45
CA PHE A 151 -11.94 -12.72 -2.48
C PHE A 151 -10.69 -13.48 -2.88
N VAL A 152 -10.39 -14.57 -2.16
CA VAL A 152 -9.28 -15.46 -2.50
C VAL A 152 -9.68 -16.92 -2.41
N ASN A 153 -9.19 -17.73 -3.34
CA ASN A 153 -9.36 -19.18 -3.31
C ASN A 153 -8.19 -19.87 -2.62
N ASP A 154 -8.49 -20.99 -1.96
CA ASP A 154 -7.55 -22.02 -1.57
C ASP A 154 -7.60 -23.16 -2.58
N LYS A 155 -6.56 -23.26 -3.40
CA LYS A 155 -6.45 -24.31 -4.39
C LYS A 155 -6.35 -25.70 -3.76
N ALA A 156 -5.67 -25.82 -2.63
CA ALA A 156 -5.31 -27.12 -2.10
C ALA A 156 -6.47 -27.83 -1.41
N ASN A 157 -7.43 -27.07 -0.87
CA ASN A 157 -8.59 -27.64 -0.15
C ASN A 157 -9.94 -27.16 -0.69
N ALA A 158 -10.00 -26.51 -1.85
CA ALA A 158 -11.24 -26.00 -2.47
C ALA A 158 -12.09 -25.18 -1.49
N ARG A 159 -11.53 -24.06 -1.03
CA ARG A 159 -12.20 -23.08 -0.17
C ARG A 159 -12.13 -21.71 -0.82
N VAL A 160 -13.05 -20.84 -0.47
CA VAL A 160 -13.01 -19.41 -0.81
C VAL A 160 -13.10 -18.61 0.49
N ALA A 161 -12.30 -17.55 0.59
CA ALA A 161 -12.32 -16.63 1.71
C ALA A 161 -12.80 -15.24 1.27
N VAL A 162 -13.50 -14.56 2.16
CA VAL A 162 -13.92 -13.16 2.03
C VAL A 162 -13.10 -12.33 3.01
N ILE A 163 -12.44 -11.31 2.50
CA ILE A 163 -11.62 -10.36 3.28
C ILE A 163 -12.28 -8.99 3.17
N ASP A 164 -12.52 -8.34 4.30
CA ASP A 164 -13.02 -6.97 4.36
C ASP A 164 -11.84 -6.01 4.26
N LEU A 165 -11.88 -5.09 3.29
CA LEU A 165 -10.75 -4.19 3.03
C LEU A 165 -10.77 -2.94 3.92
N ARG A 166 -11.83 -2.71 4.70
CA ARG A 166 -11.88 -1.61 5.67
C ARG A 166 -10.96 -1.86 6.85
N ASP A 167 -10.80 -3.12 7.24
CA ASP A 167 -9.91 -3.54 8.34
C ASP A 167 -8.84 -4.58 7.94
N PHE A 168 -8.85 -5.04 6.69
CA PHE A 168 -7.91 -6.00 6.13
C PHE A 168 -7.89 -7.33 6.89
N GLU A 169 -9.08 -7.83 7.23
CA GLU A 169 -9.26 -9.11 7.94
C GLU A 169 -10.17 -10.08 7.18
N THR A 170 -9.82 -11.37 7.24
CA THR A 170 -10.67 -12.44 6.73
C THR A 170 -11.91 -12.60 7.62
N LYS A 171 -13.10 -12.47 7.02
CA LYS A 171 -14.38 -12.53 7.73
C LYS A 171 -15.08 -13.87 7.60
N GLN A 172 -14.87 -14.56 6.48
CA GLN A 172 -15.53 -15.82 6.18
C GLN A 172 -14.64 -16.72 5.35
N ILE A 173 -14.73 -18.02 5.61
CA ILE A 173 -14.18 -19.06 4.74
C ILE A 173 -15.27 -20.09 4.48
N VAL A 174 -15.50 -20.42 3.21
CA VAL A 174 -16.48 -21.42 2.77
C VAL A 174 -15.78 -22.54 2.04
N LYS A 175 -16.10 -23.79 2.39
CA LYS A 175 -15.66 -24.99 1.67
C LYS A 175 -16.62 -25.26 0.52
N ASN A 176 -16.10 -25.45 -0.68
CA ASN A 176 -16.88 -25.98 -1.79
C ASN A 176 -17.23 -27.46 -1.51
N PRO A 177 -18.50 -27.87 -1.42
CA PRO A 177 -18.86 -29.23 -1.05
C PRO A 177 -18.67 -30.25 -2.18
N VAL A 178 -18.49 -29.79 -3.42
CA VAL A 178 -18.43 -30.66 -4.62
C VAL A 178 -16.99 -30.86 -5.09
N SER A 179 -16.11 -29.89 -4.83
CA SER A 179 -14.72 -29.91 -5.30
C SER A 179 -13.71 -30.22 -4.18
N LEU A 180 -12.59 -30.84 -4.57
CA LEU A 180 -11.44 -31.05 -3.70
C LEU A 180 -10.32 -30.04 -3.95
N SER A 181 -10.30 -29.40 -5.12
CA SER A 181 -9.32 -28.38 -5.49
C SER A 181 -9.96 -27.34 -6.40
N ASP A 182 -9.80 -26.06 -6.05
CA ASP A 182 -10.34 -24.95 -6.85
C ASP A 182 -9.19 -24.04 -7.29
N HIS A 183 -8.76 -24.15 -8.55
CA HIS A 183 -7.66 -23.34 -9.06
C HIS A 183 -8.12 -21.93 -9.47
N GLY A 184 -8.92 -21.78 -10.51
CA GLY A 184 -9.41 -20.47 -10.98
C GLY A 184 -10.62 -19.98 -10.18
N GLY A 185 -10.50 -19.94 -8.86
CA GLY A 185 -11.65 -20.01 -7.95
C GLY A 185 -12.30 -18.69 -7.54
N THR A 186 -11.81 -17.54 -7.98
CA THR A 186 -12.28 -16.24 -7.50
C THR A 186 -12.19 -15.19 -8.59
N PHE A 187 -13.30 -14.96 -9.28
CA PHE A 187 -13.50 -13.88 -10.25
C PHE A 187 -14.89 -13.31 -10.04
N VAL A 188 -14.98 -12.02 -9.75
CA VAL A 188 -16.28 -11.40 -9.47
C VAL A 188 -17.00 -11.02 -10.75
N THR A 189 -18.32 -11.03 -10.70
CA THR A 189 -19.13 -10.31 -11.69
C THR A 189 -18.99 -8.79 -11.50
N PRO A 190 -19.31 -7.95 -12.50
CA PRO A 190 -19.13 -6.49 -12.42
C PRO A 190 -19.82 -5.75 -11.26
N ASN A 191 -20.81 -6.36 -10.61
CA ASN A 191 -21.45 -5.82 -9.39
C ASN A 191 -21.24 -6.71 -8.16
N THR A 192 -20.32 -7.67 -8.24
CA THR A 192 -20.04 -8.63 -7.15
C THR A 192 -21.28 -9.42 -6.70
N ASP A 193 -22.25 -9.65 -7.59
CA ASP A 193 -23.41 -10.51 -7.32
C ASP A 193 -22.97 -11.97 -7.09
N TRP A 194 -21.89 -12.38 -7.76
CA TRP A 194 -21.28 -13.70 -7.66
C TRP A 194 -19.76 -13.61 -7.67
N VAL A 195 -19.15 -14.62 -7.04
CA VAL A 195 -17.72 -14.96 -7.06
C VAL A 195 -17.55 -16.45 -7.32
#